data_AF-A0A3B8Z5F5-F1
#
_entry.id   AF-A0A3B8Z5F5-F1
#
_cell.length_a   1.000
_cell.length_b   1.000
_cell.length_c   1.000
_cell.angle_alpha   90.00
_cell.angle_beta   90.00
_cell.angle_gamma   90.00
#
_symmetry.space_group_name_H-M   'P 1'
#
loop_
_entity.id
_entity.type
_entity.pdbx_description
1 polymer ?
#
loop_
_entity_poly.entity_id
_entity_poly.type
_entity_poly.pdbx_seq_one_letter_code
_entity_poly.pdbx_strand_id
1 'polypeptide(L)'
;MIKFEYKFVFVLLCSQLIGCVTNGAYSPLLRAEPEIGSELNRAPRTLRLYFDSLPNVSQSSLRLVGPNGEHQLRGLHTMADNDLMIEIMEPVTIGEYRLEWVTVVENDPSTYSGVFNFTVLNR
;
A
#
# COMPACT_ATOMS: atom_id res chain seq x y z
N MET A 1 -55.37 -32.52 37.88
CA MET A 1 -54.38 -33.49 38.39
C MET A 1 -53.15 -33.40 37.49
N ILE A 2 -52.04 -32.92 38.05
CA ILE A 2 -50.78 -32.61 37.35
C ILE A 2 -50.01 -33.90 37.03
N LYS A 3 -49.43 -34.02 35.83
CA LYS A 3 -48.18 -34.78 35.60
C LYS A 3 -47.30 -34.05 34.59
N PHE A 4 -46.12 -33.65 35.07
CA PHE A 4 -44.96 -33.15 34.32
C PHE A 4 -44.38 -34.27 33.46
N GLU A 5 -43.80 -33.95 32.29
CA GLU A 5 -42.63 -34.66 31.75
C GLU A 5 -41.82 -33.74 30.80
N TYR A 6 -40.52 -34.03 30.71
CA TYR A 6 -39.40 -33.11 30.53
C TYR A 6 -38.88 -32.86 29.09
N LYS A 7 -38.16 -31.72 28.95
CA LYS A 7 -36.93 -31.46 28.14
C LYS A 7 -36.99 -31.60 26.61
N PHE A 8 -36.67 -30.51 25.91
CA PHE A 8 -35.35 -30.32 25.25
C PHE A 8 -35.34 -28.95 24.56
N VAL A 9 -34.70 -27.96 25.20
CA VAL A 9 -34.40 -26.68 24.56
C VAL A 9 -33.14 -26.90 23.73
N PHE A 10 -33.30 -27.07 22.41
CA PHE A 10 -32.18 -27.12 21.48
C PHE A 10 -31.99 -25.72 20.88
N VAL A 11 -31.33 -24.84 21.64
CA VAL A 11 -30.87 -23.54 21.11
C VAL A 11 -29.67 -23.84 20.23
N LEU A 12 -29.93 -23.93 18.93
CA LEU A 12 -28.92 -24.13 17.90
C LEU A 12 -28.27 -22.76 17.61
N LEU A 13 -27.33 -22.37 18.48
CA LEU A 13 -26.53 -21.16 18.32
C LEU A 13 -25.43 -21.43 17.28
N CYS A 14 -25.76 -21.33 15.99
CA CYS A 14 -24.77 -21.32 14.93
C CYS A 14 -24.03 -19.98 14.93
N SER A 15 -22.98 -19.86 15.75
CA SER A 15 -21.98 -18.80 15.62
C SER A 15 -21.22 -18.97 14.32
N GLN A 16 -21.67 -18.29 13.26
CA GLN A 16 -20.94 -18.20 12.01
C GLN A 16 -19.76 -17.24 12.20
N LEU A 17 -18.58 -17.80 12.42
CA LEU A 17 -17.32 -17.09 12.26
C LEU A 17 -17.18 -16.74 10.77
N ILE A 18 -17.54 -15.52 10.40
CA ILE A 18 -17.19 -14.96 9.09
C ILE A 18 -15.70 -14.63 9.18
N GLY A 19 -14.87 -15.62 8.85
CA GLY A 19 -13.45 -15.41 8.61
C GLY A 19 -13.31 -14.47 7.43
N CYS A 20 -12.69 -13.32 7.64
CA CYS A 20 -12.27 -12.43 6.56
C CYS A 20 -11.12 -13.15 5.83
N VAL A 21 -11.45 -13.95 4.82
CA VAL A 21 -10.44 -14.58 3.96
C VAL A 21 -9.88 -13.48 3.07
N THR A 22 -8.80 -12.84 3.53
CA THR A 22 -8.02 -11.93 2.69
C THR A 22 -7.22 -12.78 1.70
N ASN A 23 -7.85 -13.14 0.58
CA ASN A 23 -7.09 -13.57 -0.60
C ASN A 23 -6.40 -12.32 -1.17
N GLY A 24 -5.33 -11.87 -0.50
CA GLY A 24 -4.47 -10.82 -1.04
C GLY A 24 -3.87 -11.34 -2.34
N ALA A 25 -4.21 -10.69 -3.46
CA ALA A 25 -3.44 -10.88 -4.67
C ALA A 25 -1.96 -10.59 -4.35
N TYR A 26 -1.06 -11.41 -4.88
CA TYR A 26 0.37 -11.20 -4.70
C TYR A 26 0.76 -9.78 -5.14
N SER A 27 1.61 -9.13 -4.34
CA SER A 27 2.20 -7.83 -4.63
C SER A 27 3.69 -7.91 -4.31
N PRO A 28 4.58 -7.55 -5.25
CA PRO A 28 6.03 -7.56 -5.02
C PRO A 28 6.51 -6.43 -4.10
N LEU A 29 5.67 -5.41 -3.85
CA LEU A 29 6.03 -4.29 -2.98
C LEU A 29 6.15 -4.76 -1.51
N LEU A 30 7.33 -4.59 -0.93
CA LEU A 30 7.62 -4.95 0.46
C LEU A 30 7.44 -3.77 1.42
N ARG A 31 7.94 -2.59 1.05
CA ARG A 31 7.88 -1.36 1.85
C ARG A 31 8.14 -0.12 0.99
N ALA A 32 7.88 1.04 1.55
CA ALA A 32 8.14 2.33 0.91
C ALA A 32 8.73 3.35 1.89
N GLU A 33 9.38 4.37 1.33
CA GLU A 33 9.81 5.59 1.99
C GLU A 33 9.30 6.78 1.17
N PRO A 34 8.36 7.59 1.69
CA PRO A 34 7.67 7.46 2.98
C PRO A 34 6.96 6.12 3.22
N GLU A 35 6.88 5.72 4.48
CA GLU A 35 6.17 4.49 4.87
C GLU A 35 4.67 4.61 4.56
N ILE A 36 4.08 3.47 4.18
CA ILE A 36 2.67 3.35 3.84
C ILE A 36 1.81 3.78 5.03
N GLY A 37 0.97 4.80 4.84
CA GLY A 37 0.09 5.35 5.86
C GLY A 37 0.79 6.22 6.91
N SER A 38 2.07 6.56 6.70
CA SER A 38 2.83 7.33 7.70
C SER A 38 2.45 8.81 7.76
N GLU A 39 2.66 9.40 8.93
CA GLU A 39 2.59 10.83 9.18
C GLU A 39 4.00 11.42 9.31
N LEU A 40 4.35 12.35 8.43
CA LEU A 40 5.67 12.94 8.32
C LEU A 40 5.67 14.35 8.91
N ASN A 41 6.62 14.61 9.81
CA ASN A 41 6.87 15.97 10.32
C ASN A 41 7.85 16.75 9.44
N ARG A 42 8.33 16.15 8.35
CA ARG A 42 9.23 16.75 7.38
C ARG A 42 8.84 16.30 5.98
N ALA A 43 8.75 17.26 5.07
CA ALA A 43 8.55 17.02 3.65
C ALA A 43 9.66 16.13 3.06
N PRO A 44 9.33 14.98 2.43
CA PRO A 44 10.29 14.16 1.69
C PRO A 44 10.75 14.89 0.42
N ARG A 45 11.97 14.58 -0.05
CA ARG A 45 12.50 15.04 -1.35
C ARG A 45 12.52 13.94 -2.40
N THR A 46 12.36 12.69 -1.96
CA THR A 46 12.43 11.50 -2.80
C THR A 46 11.33 10.54 -2.37
N LEU A 47 10.91 9.70 -3.31
CA LEU A 47 10.12 8.51 -3.03
C LEU A 47 11.01 7.31 -3.29
N ARG A 48 10.91 6.27 -2.46
CA ARG A 48 11.65 5.03 -2.63
C ARG A 48 10.77 3.83 -2.31
N LEU A 49 10.61 2.92 -3.26
CA LEU A 49 9.79 1.72 -3.13
C LEU A 49 10.71 0.51 -3.23
N TYR A 50 10.54 -0.45 -2.32
CA TYR A 50 11.37 -1.64 -2.23
C TYR A 50 10.55 -2.88 -2.58
N PHE A 51 11.09 -3.70 -3.46
CA PHE A 51 10.43 -4.88 -4.00
C PHE A 51 11.18 -6.15 -3.61
N ASP A 52 10.52 -7.30 -3.67
CA ASP A 52 11.14 -8.61 -3.43
C ASP A 52 12.10 -9.06 -4.54
N SER A 53 11.99 -8.45 -5.72
CA SER A 53 12.84 -8.69 -6.89
C SER A 53 13.12 -7.38 -7.63
N LEU A 54 14.20 -7.33 -8.42
CA LEU A 54 14.67 -6.10 -9.08
C LEU A 54 13.61 -5.57 -10.06
N PRO A 55 13.10 -4.33 -9.90
CA PRO A 55 12.12 -3.76 -10.82
C PRO A 55 12.76 -3.29 -12.13
N ASN A 56 12.07 -3.51 -13.25
CA ASN A 56 12.46 -2.97 -14.54
C ASN A 56 12.08 -1.49 -14.64
N VAL A 57 13.07 -0.60 -14.50
CA VAL A 57 12.89 0.86 -14.54
C VAL A 57 12.15 1.34 -15.80
N SER A 58 12.42 0.76 -16.97
CA SER A 58 11.80 1.17 -18.24
C SER A 58 10.31 0.79 -18.35
N GLN A 59 9.86 -0.17 -17.54
CA GLN A 59 8.48 -0.63 -17.44
C GLN A 59 7.83 -0.19 -16.12
N SER A 60 8.46 0.75 -15.41
CA SER A 60 7.99 1.24 -14.13
C SER A 60 7.57 2.70 -14.21
N SER A 61 6.58 3.07 -13.40
CA SER A 61 6.17 4.46 -13.25
C SER A 61 5.69 4.73 -11.82
N LEU A 62 5.91 5.96 -11.37
CA LEU A 62 5.41 6.49 -10.11
C LEU A 62 4.64 7.78 -10.40
N ARG A 63 3.52 7.97 -9.70
CA ARG A 63 2.68 9.16 -9.80
C ARG A 63 2.25 9.61 -8.41
N LEU A 64 2.67 10.80 -8.02
CA LEU A 64 2.40 11.38 -6.72
C LEU A 64 1.36 12.48 -6.85
N VAL A 65 0.23 12.34 -6.15
CA VAL A 65 -0.83 13.35 -6.11
C VAL A 65 -0.96 13.87 -4.69
N GLY A 66 -0.74 15.17 -4.52
CA GLY A 66 -0.88 15.87 -3.24
C GLY A 66 -2.06 16.84 -3.22
N PRO A 67 -2.16 17.68 -2.17
CA PRO A 67 -3.24 18.65 -1.99
C PRO A 67 -3.35 19.70 -3.11
N ASN A 68 -2.22 20.00 -3.77
CA ASN A 68 -2.13 20.98 -4.85
C ASN A 68 -2.17 20.34 -6.24
N GLY A 69 -2.44 19.03 -6.33
CA GLY A 69 -2.45 18.28 -7.57
C GLY A 69 -1.26 17.33 -7.72
N GLU A 70 -1.01 16.92 -8.95
CA GLU A 70 0.05 15.97 -9.29
C GLU A 70 1.42 16.64 -9.22
N HIS A 71 2.37 15.99 -8.55
CA HIS A 71 3.73 16.46 -8.40
C HIS A 71 4.59 16.03 -9.58
N GLN A 72 5.44 16.94 -10.07
CA GLN A 72 6.47 16.59 -11.03
C GLN A 72 7.55 15.71 -10.39
N LEU A 73 7.81 14.54 -10.99
CA LEU A 73 8.84 13.60 -10.55
C LEU A 73 9.95 13.44 -11.61
N ARG A 74 11.18 13.16 -11.19
CA ARG A 74 12.32 13.03 -12.11
C ARG A 74 13.32 11.96 -11.70
N GLY A 75 13.90 11.32 -12.72
CA GLY A 75 15.06 10.46 -12.57
C GLY A 75 14.72 9.16 -11.86
N LEU A 76 13.73 8.41 -12.35
CA LEU A 76 13.44 7.08 -11.83
C LEU A 76 14.64 6.16 -12.07
N HIS A 77 15.15 5.51 -11.02
CA HIS A 77 16.28 4.58 -11.09
C HIS A 77 16.26 3.59 -9.92
N THR A 78 17.17 2.61 -9.95
CA THR A 78 17.44 1.66 -8.87
C THR A 78 18.76 2.02 -8.18
N MET A 79 18.90 1.77 -6.87
CA MET A 79 20.11 2.01 -6.07
C MET A 79 20.79 0.71 -5.58
N ALA A 80 20.45 -0.43 -6.19
CA ALA A 80 20.94 -1.79 -5.90
C ALA A 80 20.27 -2.54 -4.72
N ASP A 81 19.12 -2.06 -4.22
CA ASP A 81 18.35 -2.72 -3.15
C ASP A 81 16.93 -3.10 -3.62
N ASN A 82 16.84 -3.69 -4.83
CA ASN A 82 15.58 -4.03 -5.51
C ASN A 82 14.52 -2.92 -5.42
N ASP A 83 14.93 -1.70 -5.78
CA ASP A 83 14.18 -0.50 -5.47
C ASP A 83 13.91 0.39 -6.67
N LEU A 84 12.85 1.18 -6.57
CA LEU A 84 12.63 2.34 -7.41
C LEU A 84 12.79 3.59 -6.55
N MET A 85 13.73 4.46 -6.92
CA MET A 85 13.91 5.78 -6.32
C MET A 85 13.65 6.87 -7.36
N ILE A 86 12.96 7.93 -6.94
CA ILE A 86 12.66 9.09 -7.80
C ILE A 86 12.70 10.39 -6.99
N GLU A 87 13.11 11.48 -7.63
CA GLU A 87 13.14 12.83 -7.05
C GLU A 87 11.76 13.50 -7.19
N ILE A 88 11.32 14.19 -6.14
CA ILE A 88 10.15 15.09 -6.17
C ILE A 88 10.66 16.50 -6.48
N MET A 89 10.28 17.04 -7.64
CA MET A 89 10.81 18.31 -8.15
C MET A 89 10.20 19.52 -7.47
N GLU A 90 8.94 19.41 -7.07
CA GLU A 90 8.16 20.49 -6.48
C GLU A 90 8.13 20.38 -4.96
N PRO A 91 8.09 21.50 -4.22
CA PRO A 91 7.98 21.47 -2.76
C PRO A 91 6.77 20.65 -2.29
N VAL A 92 7.01 19.67 -1.43
CA VAL A 92 5.95 18.93 -0.74
C VAL A 92 5.43 19.79 0.42
N THR A 93 4.13 20.08 0.39
CA THR A 93 3.43 20.91 1.39
C THR A 93 2.68 20.04 2.40
N ILE A 94 2.10 20.66 3.41
CA ILE A 94 1.24 19.98 4.38
C ILE A 94 0.02 19.39 3.69
N GLY A 95 -0.36 18.16 4.06
CA GLY A 95 -1.57 17.48 3.64
C GLY A 95 -1.35 16.00 3.27
N GLU A 96 -2.40 15.36 2.77
CA GLU A 96 -2.37 13.96 2.36
C GLU A 96 -1.87 13.82 0.92
N TYR A 97 -1.06 12.79 0.71
CA TYR A 97 -0.48 12.41 -0.55
C TYR A 97 -0.89 11.00 -0.91
N ARG A 98 -1.25 10.79 -2.18
CA ARG A 98 -1.50 9.47 -2.77
C ARG A 98 -0.38 9.15 -3.76
N LEU A 99 0.29 8.03 -3.56
CA LEU A 99 1.27 7.48 -4.49
C LEU A 99 0.69 6.29 -5.23
N GLU A 100 0.71 6.37 -6.55
CA GLU A 100 0.35 5.31 -7.47
C GLU A 100 1.64 4.76 -8.10
N TRP A 101 1.77 3.44 -8.19
CA TRP A 101 2.95 2.79 -8.77
C TRP A 101 2.57 1.67 -9.72
N VAL A 102 3.42 1.46 -10.73
CA VAL A 102 3.38 0.34 -11.67
C VAL A 102 4.80 -0.18 -11.84
N THR A 103 4.98 -1.50 -11.88
CA THR A 103 6.28 -2.12 -12.19
C THR A 103 6.13 -3.53 -12.77
N VAL A 104 7.23 -4.03 -13.33
CA VAL A 104 7.48 -5.43 -13.68
C VAL A 104 8.79 -5.81 -12.99
N VAL A 105 8.86 -6.97 -12.35
CA VAL A 105 10.07 -7.40 -11.61
C VAL A 105 10.82 -8.50 -12.36
N GLU A 106 12.09 -8.70 -12.02
CA GLU A 106 12.92 -9.72 -12.66
C GLU A 106 12.30 -11.12 -12.49
N ASN A 107 12.39 -11.93 -13.54
CA ASN A 107 11.86 -13.30 -13.63
C ASN A 107 10.32 -13.44 -13.57
N ASP A 108 9.57 -12.33 -13.57
CA ASP A 108 8.11 -12.33 -13.72
C ASP A 108 7.65 -11.27 -14.73
N PRO A 109 7.08 -11.65 -15.90
CA PRO A 109 6.63 -10.70 -16.91
C PRO A 109 5.32 -9.99 -16.55
N SER A 110 4.70 -10.30 -15.41
CA SER A 110 3.44 -9.71 -14.97
C SER A 110 3.63 -8.24 -14.59
N THR A 111 2.65 -7.41 -14.96
CA THR A 111 2.57 -6.03 -14.47
C THR A 111 1.91 -6.00 -13.11
N TYR A 112 2.60 -5.43 -12.14
CA TYR A 112 2.10 -5.15 -10.80
C TYR A 112 1.83 -3.67 -10.64
N SER A 113 0.82 -3.34 -9.85
CA SER A 113 0.50 -1.97 -9.52
C SER A 113 -0.08 -1.89 -8.11
N GLY A 114 -0.04 -0.68 -7.56
CA GLY A 114 -0.62 -0.41 -6.26
C GLY A 114 -0.75 1.06 -5.98
N VAL A 115 -1.44 1.35 -4.89
CA VAL A 115 -1.72 2.70 -4.42
C VAL A 115 -1.57 2.71 -2.91
N PHE A 116 -0.92 3.74 -2.37
CA PHE A 116 -0.90 3.99 -0.94
C PHE A 116 -0.79 5.48 -0.65
N ASN A 117 -1.06 5.85 0.61
CA ASN A 117 -1.01 7.25 1.04
C ASN A 117 0.07 7.49 2.09
N PHE A 118 0.48 8.75 2.25
CA PHE A 118 1.18 9.27 3.42
C PHE A 118 0.73 10.71 3.67
N THR A 119 0.95 11.23 4.87
CA THR A 119 0.50 12.58 5.25
C THR A 119 1.69 13.41 5.72
N VAL A 120 1.76 14.67 5.30
CA VAL A 120 2.74 15.64 5.81
C VAL A 120 2.06 16.59 6.77
N LEU A 121 2.55 16.66 8.00
CA LEU A 121 1.97 17.46 9.08
C LEU A 121 2.71 18.79 9.26
N ASN A 122 2.00 19.77 9.84
CA ASN A 122 2.61 20.97 10.39
C ASN A 122 3.05 20.69 11.82
N ARG A 123 4.31 20.92 12.18
CA ARG A 123 4.76 20.98 13.58
C ARG A 123 5.56 22.23 13.84
#